data_AF-A0A2E7Z537-F1
#
_entry.id   AF-A0A2E7Z537-F1
#
_cell.length_a   1.000
_cell.length_b   1.000
_cell.length_c   1.000
_cell.angle_alpha   90.00
_cell.angle_beta   90.00
_cell.angle_gamma   90.00
#
_symmetry.space_group_name_H-M   'P 1'
#
loop_
_entity.id
_entity.type
_entity.pdbx_description
1 polymer ?
#
loop_
_entity_poly.entity_id
_entity_poly.type
_entity_poly.pdbx_seq_one_letter_code
_entity_poly.pdbx_strand_id
1 'polypeptide(L)'
;MLGLECSSMKNQLIGIFLLATVASTACNYRGAELGEDNAVSVGTPELSGDEAADLAAFVDSISFASVPNLDLEMALTLVAMPLSCLDRPHAAPRDRSTYLDETVAARRPGYERTRSFYGCWDWHSAVNSTWAMVKIHKEYPSLPVSGLVREKLNDHLSARALEGELEYFQTAGGFERPYGYAWLLKLYAELRTWDDPDAPEWADNLEPLAALFSERMVAYLADLERPSRTGAHSNTSFALAMMLDYARVVEDNALEEAIHESSQRLFFDDYGCPTAYEPWGSDFLSPCLEEAALMAEILEPDEFLTWFEDFMPQVNAREFLPLTTPVDTSEEPANGDSEASEHSGEQAADTQVSEPATEGFSGDEEEAGKTTTSEEEQRRIDEETRALGGKSHLIGLAFIRGDAMNRIAAVLPPGDLRIEAYQKLAALHGAMGFEAMFDADYAGSHWIGTFALKYLLTEVPE
;
A
#
# COMPACT_ATOMS: atom_id res chain seq x y z
N MET A 1 -46.33 -5.55 -22.00
CA MET A 1 -45.01 -5.82 -21.42
C MET A 1 -44.03 -4.83 -22.02
N LEU A 2 -43.41 -3.99 -21.19
CA LEU A 2 -42.19 -3.22 -21.45
C LEU A 2 -41.88 -2.45 -20.16
N GLY A 3 -41.46 -3.18 -19.14
CA GLY A 3 -40.93 -2.61 -17.91
C GLY A 3 -39.41 -2.73 -17.98
N LEU A 4 -38.75 -1.67 -18.45
CA LEU A 4 -37.30 -1.53 -18.37
C LEU A 4 -36.94 -0.72 -17.11
N GLU A 5 -35.82 -1.08 -16.50
CA GLU A 5 -35.58 -0.79 -15.09
C GLU A 5 -35.06 0.63 -14.86
N CYS A 6 -35.87 1.45 -14.18
CA CYS A 6 -35.51 2.82 -13.81
C CYS A 6 -34.84 2.90 -12.42
N SER A 7 -34.25 1.79 -11.95
CA SER A 7 -33.60 1.70 -10.63
C SER A 7 -32.10 2.02 -10.71
N SER A 8 -31.37 1.36 -11.62
CA SER A 8 -29.91 1.56 -11.77
C SER A 8 -29.54 3.03 -11.99
N MET A 9 -30.19 3.74 -12.92
CA MET A 9 -29.96 5.18 -13.13
C MET A 9 -30.25 6.05 -11.89
N LYS A 10 -31.14 5.63 -10.98
CA LYS A 10 -31.39 6.37 -9.73
C LYS A 10 -30.31 6.14 -8.70
N ASN A 11 -29.84 4.89 -8.51
CA ASN A 11 -28.70 4.62 -7.65
C ASN A 11 -27.45 5.34 -8.18
N GLN A 12 -27.21 5.32 -9.49
CA GLN A 12 -26.10 6.08 -10.10
C GLN A 12 -26.25 7.60 -9.89
N LEU A 13 -27.42 8.20 -10.11
CA LEU A 13 -27.62 9.64 -9.87
C LEU A 13 -27.50 10.03 -8.39
N ILE A 14 -27.97 9.18 -7.47
CA ILE A 14 -27.84 9.39 -6.02
C ILE A 14 -26.37 9.21 -5.58
N GLY A 15 -25.69 8.18 -6.09
CA GLY A 15 -24.26 7.93 -5.87
C GLY A 15 -23.39 9.06 -6.41
N ILE A 16 -23.66 9.58 -7.61
CA ILE A 16 -22.97 10.76 -8.17
C ILE A 16 -23.25 12.01 -7.34
N PHE A 17 -24.48 12.23 -6.84
CA PHE A 17 -24.75 13.37 -5.95
C PHE A 17 -24.08 13.23 -4.58
N LEU A 18 -24.04 12.02 -4.00
CA LEU A 18 -23.32 11.74 -2.77
C LEU A 18 -21.81 11.90 -2.97
N LEU A 19 -21.22 11.29 -4.00
CA LEU A 19 -19.80 11.48 -4.36
C LEU A 19 -19.47 12.95 -4.63
N ALA A 20 -20.32 13.70 -5.33
CA ALA A 20 -20.10 15.14 -5.54
C ALA A 20 -20.25 15.96 -4.24
N THR A 21 -21.10 15.54 -3.31
CA THR A 21 -21.25 16.20 -1.99
C THR A 21 -20.08 15.86 -1.09
N VAL A 22 -19.67 14.59 -1.01
CA VAL A 22 -18.52 14.10 -0.25
C VAL A 22 -17.22 14.67 -0.83
N ALA A 23 -17.06 14.75 -2.16
CA ALA A 23 -15.94 15.45 -2.79
C ALA A 23 -16.00 16.97 -2.54
N SER A 24 -17.18 17.59 -2.41
CA SER A 24 -17.28 18.99 -1.97
C SER A 24 -16.92 19.15 -0.49
N THR A 25 -17.19 18.14 0.35
CA THR A 25 -16.76 18.11 1.76
C THR A 25 -15.25 17.88 1.86
N ALA A 26 -14.67 16.95 1.10
CA ALA A 26 -13.23 16.70 1.04
C ALA A 26 -12.45 17.87 0.41
N CYS A 27 -13.01 18.57 -0.59
CA CYS A 27 -12.42 19.81 -1.11
C CYS A 27 -12.57 21.01 -0.15
N ASN A 28 -13.57 20.98 0.76
CA ASN A 28 -13.61 21.89 1.90
C ASN A 28 -12.64 21.43 3.01
N TYR A 29 -12.36 20.13 3.10
CA TYR A 29 -11.25 19.51 3.83
C TYR A 29 -9.92 19.63 3.06
N ARG A 30 -9.69 20.81 2.46
CA ARG A 30 -8.38 21.43 2.67
C ARG A 30 -8.25 21.54 4.19
N GLY A 31 -7.52 20.60 4.79
CA GLY A 31 -7.43 20.43 6.23
C GLY A 31 -7.19 21.77 6.91
N ALA A 32 -7.85 22.00 8.05
CA ALA A 32 -7.85 23.29 8.74
C ALA A 32 -6.42 23.85 8.82
N GLU A 33 -6.15 24.93 8.07
CA GLU A 33 -4.80 25.27 7.60
C GLU A 33 -3.77 25.08 8.72
N LEU A 34 -2.92 24.05 8.55
CA LEU A 34 -1.85 23.71 9.47
C LEU A 34 -0.84 24.86 9.40
N GLY A 35 -1.07 25.87 10.25
CA GLY A 35 -0.51 27.20 10.09
C GLY A 35 1.02 27.25 10.13
N GLU A 36 1.57 28.43 9.84
CA GLU A 36 3.02 28.71 9.69
C GLU A 36 3.89 28.25 10.90
N ASP A 37 3.29 27.93 12.04
CA ASP A 37 3.93 27.33 13.21
C ASP A 37 4.34 25.84 13.01
N ASN A 38 3.79 25.11 12.02
CA ASN A 38 4.09 23.70 11.75
C ASN A 38 5.35 23.48 10.87
N ALA A 39 6.33 24.40 10.95
CA ALA A 39 7.61 24.25 10.26
C ALA A 39 8.46 23.14 10.89
N VAL A 40 8.12 21.88 10.57
CA VAL A 40 8.77 20.66 11.08
C VAL A 40 10.27 20.71 10.85
N SER A 41 11.03 20.61 11.93
CA SER A 41 12.49 20.48 11.89
C SER A 41 13.01 19.58 13.00
N VAL A 42 14.13 18.92 12.72
CA VAL A 42 14.94 18.18 13.70
C VAL A 42 16.28 18.89 13.79
N GLY A 43 16.60 19.47 14.94
CA GLY A 43 17.87 20.14 15.17
C GLY A 43 19.02 19.14 15.32
N THR A 44 20.20 19.44 14.77
CA THR A 44 21.40 18.63 15.07
C THR A 44 21.97 19.04 16.44
N PRO A 45 21.95 18.19 17.48
CA PRO A 45 22.52 18.53 18.78
C PRO A 45 24.06 18.54 18.72
N GLU A 46 24.70 19.33 19.59
CA GLU A 46 26.15 19.21 19.83
C GLU A 46 26.42 18.00 20.74
N LEU A 47 26.91 16.90 20.16
CA LEU A 47 27.24 15.68 20.91
C LEU A 47 28.31 15.96 21.97
N SER A 48 27.97 15.70 23.23
CA SER A 48 28.79 15.93 24.41
C SER A 48 29.65 14.72 24.80
N GLY A 49 29.31 13.52 24.32
CA GLY A 49 29.95 12.26 24.70
C GLY A 49 29.37 11.62 25.97
N ASP A 50 28.22 12.11 26.44
CA ASP A 50 27.31 11.41 27.35
C ASP A 50 26.08 10.98 26.52
N GLU A 51 26.03 9.70 26.14
CA GLU A 51 25.06 9.17 25.17
C GLU A 51 23.61 9.38 25.62
N ALA A 52 23.35 9.38 26.93
CA ALA A 52 22.02 9.63 27.48
C ALA A 52 21.64 11.12 27.44
N ALA A 53 22.60 12.02 27.70
CA ALA A 53 22.38 13.46 27.54
C ALA A 53 22.23 13.85 26.05
N ASP A 54 22.99 13.23 25.17
CA ASP A 54 22.97 13.46 23.73
C ASP A 54 21.67 12.93 23.08
N LEU A 55 21.12 11.82 23.57
CA LEU A 55 19.79 11.33 23.18
C LEU A 55 18.66 12.22 23.73
N ALA A 56 18.73 12.67 24.98
CA ALA A 56 17.74 13.60 25.53
C ALA A 56 17.72 14.93 24.77
N ALA A 57 18.91 15.49 24.47
CA ALA A 57 19.04 16.71 23.67
C ALA A 57 18.55 16.55 22.22
N PHE A 58 18.62 15.34 21.66
CA PHE A 58 18.00 15.01 20.38
C PHE A 58 16.47 14.96 20.49
N VAL A 59 15.91 14.29 21.50
CA VAL A 59 14.45 14.21 21.75
C VAL A 59 13.83 15.60 21.99
N ASP A 60 14.55 16.51 22.65
CA ASP A 60 14.17 17.92 22.81
C ASP A 60 14.29 18.75 21.51
N SER A 61 15.03 18.28 20.51
CA SER A 61 15.24 18.98 19.23
C SER A 61 14.25 18.60 18.12
N ILE A 62 13.45 17.55 18.32
CA ILE A 62 12.39 17.14 17.40
C ILE A 62 11.18 18.06 17.61
N SER A 63 10.78 18.77 16.56
CA SER A 63 9.59 19.64 16.60
C SER A 63 8.33 18.86 16.96
N PHE A 64 7.37 19.49 17.66
CA PHE A 64 6.04 18.92 17.82
C PHE A 64 5.27 18.99 16.49
N ALA A 65 4.58 17.91 16.12
CA ALA A 65 3.65 17.87 15.00
C ALA A 65 2.28 17.37 15.47
N SER A 66 1.21 17.95 14.92
CA SER A 66 -0.17 17.55 15.22
C SER A 66 -0.71 16.64 14.12
N VAL A 67 -1.04 15.41 14.50
CA VAL A 67 -1.75 14.45 13.65
C VAL A 67 -3.27 14.62 13.83
N PRO A 68 -4.09 14.58 12.77
CA PRO A 68 -5.55 14.56 12.91
C PRO A 68 -6.02 13.26 13.57
N ASN A 69 -7.01 13.33 14.45
CA ASN A 69 -7.62 12.11 15.02
C ASN A 69 -8.45 11.39 13.95
N LEU A 70 -8.59 10.06 14.06
CA LEU A 70 -9.66 9.36 13.38
C LEU A 70 -11.00 9.77 14.05
N ASP A 71 -11.77 10.60 13.35
CA ASP A 71 -13.12 11.00 13.73
C ASP A 71 -14.11 10.78 12.57
N LEU A 72 -15.36 11.23 12.71
CA LEU A 72 -16.39 11.02 11.68
C LEU A 72 -16.10 11.78 10.36
N GLU A 73 -15.38 12.90 10.40
CA GLU A 73 -15.04 13.70 9.22
C GLU A 73 -13.80 13.13 8.52
N MET A 74 -12.78 12.70 9.28
CA MET A 74 -11.65 11.95 8.75
C MET A 74 -12.11 10.59 8.16
N ALA A 75 -12.96 9.83 8.87
CA ALA A 75 -13.53 8.58 8.38
C ALA A 75 -14.35 8.76 7.09
N LEU A 76 -15.13 9.85 6.98
CA LEU A 76 -15.83 10.20 5.74
C LEU A 76 -14.88 10.51 4.58
N THR A 77 -13.76 11.16 4.87
CA THR A 77 -12.74 11.51 3.87
C THR A 77 -11.98 10.27 3.40
N LEU A 78 -11.53 9.42 4.33
CA LEU A 78 -10.79 8.20 4.03
C LEU A 78 -11.64 7.15 3.29
N VAL A 79 -12.95 7.04 3.57
CA VAL A 79 -13.84 6.11 2.83
C VAL A 79 -14.26 6.63 1.46
N ALA A 80 -14.16 7.94 1.21
CA ALA A 80 -14.44 8.52 -0.11
C ALA A 80 -13.43 8.07 -1.18
N MET A 81 -12.18 7.88 -0.78
CA MET A 81 -11.07 7.46 -1.63
C MET A 81 -11.31 6.10 -2.33
N PRO A 82 -11.54 4.97 -1.62
CA PRO A 82 -11.85 3.69 -2.26
C PRO A 82 -13.19 3.69 -3.00
N LEU A 83 -14.21 4.38 -2.47
CA LEU A 83 -15.51 4.58 -3.16
C LEU A 83 -15.39 5.33 -4.50
N SER A 84 -14.29 6.05 -4.74
CA SER A 84 -14.00 6.70 -6.03
C SER A 84 -13.38 5.77 -7.08
N CYS A 85 -12.86 4.59 -6.67
CA CYS A 85 -12.12 3.69 -7.55
C CYS A 85 -12.83 2.37 -7.87
N LEU A 86 -13.47 1.69 -6.92
CA LEU A 86 -13.96 0.31 -7.09
C LEU A 86 -14.79 0.05 -8.36
N ASP A 87 -15.66 0.98 -8.75
CA ASP A 87 -16.53 0.86 -9.94
C ASP A 87 -15.95 1.53 -11.22
N ARG A 88 -14.65 1.88 -11.25
CA ARG A 88 -14.03 2.69 -12.32
C ARG A 88 -13.24 1.85 -13.34
N PRO A 89 -13.83 1.35 -14.43
CA PRO A 89 -13.08 0.65 -15.47
C PRO A 89 -12.07 1.58 -16.16
N HIS A 90 -10.79 1.45 -15.81
CA HIS A 90 -9.70 2.13 -16.52
C HIS A 90 -9.59 1.65 -17.96
N ALA A 91 -9.05 2.48 -18.86
CA ALA A 91 -8.62 2.02 -20.17
C ALA A 91 -7.64 0.84 -20.02
N ALA A 92 -7.54 -0.04 -21.02
CA ALA A 92 -6.53 -1.10 -21.01
C ALA A 92 -5.13 -0.47 -20.94
N PRO A 93 -4.43 -0.58 -19.81
CA PRO A 93 -2.31 -0.09 -19.76
C PRO A 93 -1.62 -0.80 -20.94
N ARG A 94 -0.39 -0.42 -21.32
CA ARG A 94 0.38 -1.13 -22.36
C ARG A 94 1.18 -2.33 -21.86
N ASP A 95 1.44 -2.40 -20.56
CA ASP A 95 2.36 -3.34 -19.92
C ASP A 95 1.68 -3.92 -18.67
N ARG A 96 1.25 -5.19 -18.70
CA ARG A 96 0.17 -5.71 -17.81
C ARG A 96 0.18 -7.22 -17.56
N SER A 97 -0.48 -7.60 -16.46
CA SER A 97 -0.88 -8.97 -16.14
C SER A 97 -2.16 -9.40 -16.89
N THR A 98 -2.38 -10.72 -16.96
CA THR A 98 -3.53 -11.38 -17.62
C THR A 98 -4.81 -11.41 -16.76
N TYR A 99 -4.84 -10.62 -15.68
CA TYR A 99 -5.88 -10.69 -14.65
C TYR A 99 -7.26 -10.20 -15.14
N LEU A 100 -7.31 -8.98 -15.69
CA LEU A 100 -8.50 -8.42 -16.34
C LEU A 100 -8.52 -8.68 -17.84
N ASP A 101 -7.35 -8.79 -18.48
CA ASP A 101 -7.23 -8.65 -19.93
C ASP A 101 -7.10 -10.01 -20.64
N GLU A 102 -7.82 -10.18 -21.76
CA GLU A 102 -7.86 -11.41 -22.57
C GLU A 102 -6.71 -11.45 -23.59
N THR A 103 -6.23 -10.29 -24.00
CA THR A 103 -4.99 -10.08 -24.76
C THR A 103 -4.36 -8.76 -24.32
N VAL A 104 -3.09 -8.53 -24.69
CA VAL A 104 -2.35 -7.27 -24.43
C VAL A 104 -3.02 -5.98 -24.99
N ALA A 105 -4.13 -6.10 -25.72
CA ALA A 105 -4.88 -4.97 -26.28
C ALA A 105 -6.40 -5.01 -25.99
N ALA A 106 -6.90 -5.99 -25.22
CA ALA A 106 -8.35 -6.15 -25.01
C ALA A 106 -8.69 -6.70 -23.62
N ARG A 107 -9.55 -5.97 -22.88
CA ARG A 107 -10.10 -6.44 -21.61
C ARG A 107 -11.11 -7.56 -21.81
N ARG A 108 -11.08 -8.57 -20.92
CA ARG A 108 -12.04 -9.68 -20.91
C ARG A 108 -13.48 -9.14 -20.81
N PRO A 109 -14.36 -9.41 -21.80
CA PRO A 109 -15.72 -8.88 -21.79
C PRO A 109 -16.54 -9.42 -20.62
N GLY A 110 -16.91 -8.54 -19.68
CA GLY A 110 -17.73 -8.93 -18.53
C GLY A 110 -16.98 -9.34 -17.27
N TYR A 111 -15.69 -8.99 -17.15
CA TYR A 111 -14.88 -9.26 -15.96
C TYR A 111 -15.54 -8.75 -14.67
N GLU A 112 -16.29 -7.64 -14.73
CA GLU A 112 -17.02 -7.03 -13.60
C GLU A 112 -18.13 -7.94 -13.06
N ARG A 113 -18.39 -9.08 -13.71
CA ARG A 113 -19.37 -10.09 -13.27
C ARG A 113 -18.72 -11.36 -12.72
N THR A 114 -17.39 -11.46 -12.73
CA THR A 114 -16.60 -12.65 -12.35
C THR A 114 -15.27 -12.27 -11.68
N ARG A 115 -15.22 -11.11 -11.03
CA ARG A 115 -14.06 -10.54 -10.32
C ARG A 115 -14.54 -9.71 -9.15
N SER A 116 -13.79 -9.75 -8.06
CA SER A 116 -13.93 -8.88 -6.88
C SER A 116 -13.06 -7.63 -7.05
N PHE A 117 -11.78 -7.81 -7.38
CA PHE A 117 -10.78 -6.77 -7.14
C PHE A 117 -10.45 -6.01 -8.42
N TYR A 118 -11.22 -4.96 -8.70
CA TYR A 118 -11.06 -4.13 -9.90
C TYR A 118 -11.35 -2.64 -9.65
N GLY A 119 -11.17 -1.82 -10.69
CA GLY A 119 -11.61 -0.43 -10.77
C GLY A 119 -10.64 0.58 -10.14
N CYS A 120 -10.03 0.19 -9.03
CA CYS A 120 -8.76 0.75 -8.58
C CYS A 120 -7.65 0.37 -9.60
N TRP A 121 -6.48 1.03 -9.54
CA TRP A 121 -5.53 1.05 -10.67
C TRP A 121 -4.99 -0.35 -11.03
N ASP A 122 -4.80 -1.17 -10.00
CA ASP A 122 -4.31 -2.55 -10.02
C ASP A 122 -5.13 -3.42 -9.02
N TRP A 123 -4.73 -4.68 -8.87
CA TRP A 123 -5.47 -5.67 -8.07
C TRP A 123 -5.31 -5.42 -6.57
N HIS A 124 -4.08 -5.30 -6.06
CA HIS A 124 -3.84 -5.10 -4.63
C HIS A 124 -4.37 -3.75 -4.13
N SER A 125 -4.40 -2.70 -4.96
CA SER A 125 -5.01 -1.42 -4.60
C SER A 125 -6.52 -1.55 -4.45
N ALA A 126 -7.18 -2.43 -5.22
CA ALA A 126 -8.60 -2.73 -5.03
C ALA A 126 -8.84 -3.58 -3.75
N VAL A 127 -7.94 -4.50 -3.42
CA VAL A 127 -8.00 -5.26 -2.15
C VAL A 127 -7.80 -4.34 -0.94
N ASN A 128 -6.77 -3.49 -0.96
CA ASN A 128 -6.45 -2.59 0.15
C ASN A 128 -7.53 -1.50 0.33
N SER A 129 -8.10 -1.00 -0.77
CA SER A 129 -9.31 -0.16 -0.80
C SER A 129 -10.51 -0.84 -0.15
N THR A 130 -10.66 -2.16 -0.38
CA THR A 130 -11.75 -2.94 0.21
C THR A 130 -11.54 -3.13 1.72
N TRP A 131 -10.32 -3.41 2.19
CA TRP A 131 -10.01 -3.44 3.62
C TRP A 131 -10.27 -2.07 4.28
N ALA A 132 -9.85 -0.97 3.66
CA ALA A 132 -10.09 0.37 4.18
C ALA A 132 -11.60 0.67 4.36
N MET A 133 -12.43 0.30 3.38
CA MET A 133 -13.90 0.40 3.53
C MET A 133 -14.45 -0.46 4.67
N VAL A 134 -14.02 -1.73 4.75
CA VAL A 134 -14.45 -2.66 5.82
C VAL A 134 -14.08 -2.10 7.19
N LYS A 135 -12.83 -1.69 7.37
CA LYS A 135 -12.32 -1.16 8.64
C LYS A 135 -13.02 0.14 9.03
N ILE A 136 -13.16 1.10 8.11
CA ILE A 136 -13.84 2.37 8.40
C ILE A 136 -15.33 2.15 8.75
N HIS A 137 -16.05 1.27 8.04
CA HIS A 137 -17.46 0.98 8.35
C HIS A 137 -17.64 0.09 9.60
N LYS A 138 -16.59 -0.62 10.05
CA LYS A 138 -16.53 -1.34 11.33
C LYS A 138 -16.34 -0.39 12.52
N GLU A 139 -15.44 0.59 12.42
CA GLU A 139 -15.25 1.61 13.47
C GLU A 139 -16.38 2.67 13.47
N TYR A 140 -16.94 3.02 12.30
CA TYR A 140 -17.99 4.04 12.14
C TYR A 140 -19.25 3.47 11.43
N PRO A 141 -19.98 2.53 12.04
CA PRO A 141 -21.12 1.85 11.41
C PRO A 141 -22.36 2.74 11.16
N SER A 142 -22.28 4.02 11.54
CA SER A 142 -23.32 5.05 11.36
C SER A 142 -22.97 6.11 10.30
N LEU A 143 -21.93 5.88 9.49
CA LEU A 143 -21.53 6.78 8.41
C LEU A 143 -22.70 7.11 7.46
N PRO A 144 -22.86 8.38 7.03
CA PRO A 144 -23.84 8.76 5.99
C PRO A 144 -23.78 7.94 4.69
N VAL A 145 -22.62 7.34 4.39
CA VAL A 145 -22.38 6.50 3.20
C VAL A 145 -22.43 4.98 3.47
N SER A 146 -22.70 4.51 4.70
CA SER A 146 -22.71 3.08 5.04
C SER A 146 -23.57 2.21 4.12
N GLY A 147 -24.71 2.73 3.64
CA GLY A 147 -25.56 2.02 2.68
C GLY A 147 -24.92 1.82 1.30
N LEU A 148 -24.06 2.75 0.86
CA LEU A 148 -23.28 2.63 -0.37
C LEU A 148 -22.09 1.70 -0.17
N VAL A 149 -21.41 1.76 0.98
CA VAL A 149 -20.33 0.82 1.34
C VAL A 149 -20.86 -0.62 1.31
N ARG A 150 -22.01 -0.89 1.95
CA ARG A 150 -22.67 -2.21 1.86
C ARG A 150 -23.10 -2.57 0.44
N GLU A 151 -23.52 -1.63 -0.41
CA GLU A 151 -23.82 -1.92 -1.82
C GLU A 151 -22.57 -2.47 -2.55
N LYS A 152 -21.39 -1.90 -2.29
CA LYS A 152 -20.14 -2.35 -2.92
C LYS A 152 -19.59 -3.64 -2.33
N LEU A 153 -19.55 -3.77 -1.00
CA LEU A 153 -19.14 -5.02 -0.37
C LEU A 153 -19.99 -6.21 -0.83
N ASN A 154 -21.31 -6.03 -1.01
CA ASN A 154 -22.19 -7.09 -1.49
C ASN A 154 -22.02 -7.50 -2.96
N ASP A 155 -21.51 -6.64 -3.85
CA ASP A 155 -21.23 -7.03 -5.25
C ASP A 155 -19.82 -7.62 -5.39
N HIS A 156 -18.81 -6.89 -4.87
CA HIS A 156 -17.40 -7.27 -4.95
C HIS A 156 -17.10 -8.53 -4.12
N LEU A 157 -17.58 -8.65 -2.88
CA LEU A 157 -17.39 -9.83 -2.03
C LEU A 157 -18.53 -10.86 -2.17
N SER A 158 -19.24 -10.86 -3.30
CA SER A 158 -20.21 -11.91 -3.63
C SER A 158 -19.52 -13.23 -3.95
N ALA A 159 -20.13 -14.36 -3.59
CA ALA A 159 -19.62 -15.70 -3.87
C ALA A 159 -19.15 -15.86 -5.33
N ARG A 160 -19.98 -15.49 -6.30
CA ARG A 160 -19.68 -15.47 -7.75
C ARG A 160 -18.44 -14.66 -8.12
N ALA A 161 -18.19 -13.53 -7.47
CA ALA A 161 -17.03 -12.69 -7.76
C ALA A 161 -15.73 -13.33 -7.24
N LEU A 162 -15.77 -13.88 -6.02
CA LEU A 162 -14.63 -14.52 -5.36
C LEU A 162 -14.35 -15.95 -5.87
N GLU A 163 -15.37 -16.70 -6.31
CA GLU A 163 -15.23 -17.91 -7.15
C GLU A 163 -14.40 -17.62 -8.41
N GLY A 164 -14.62 -16.45 -9.03
CA GLY A 164 -13.90 -16.00 -10.22
C GLY A 164 -12.45 -15.58 -9.93
N GLU A 165 -12.17 -14.95 -8.79
CA GLU A 165 -10.80 -14.75 -8.31
C GLU A 165 -10.09 -16.09 -8.11
N LEU A 166 -10.75 -17.06 -7.45
CA LEU A 166 -10.19 -18.39 -7.19
C LEU A 166 -9.86 -19.15 -8.48
N GLU A 167 -10.76 -19.12 -9.49
CA GLU A 167 -10.50 -19.69 -10.83
C GLU A 167 -9.24 -19.07 -11.47
N TYR A 168 -9.05 -17.76 -11.33
CA TYR A 168 -7.86 -17.10 -11.86
C TYR A 168 -6.60 -17.51 -11.09
N PHE A 169 -6.59 -17.37 -9.76
CA PHE A 169 -5.41 -17.63 -8.96
C PHE A 169 -4.96 -19.10 -8.99
N GLN A 170 -5.86 -20.06 -9.24
CA GLN A 170 -5.48 -21.44 -9.55
C GLN A 170 -4.45 -21.57 -10.70
N THR A 171 -4.39 -20.61 -11.62
CA THR A 171 -3.48 -20.61 -12.79
C THR A 171 -2.50 -19.44 -12.86
N ALA A 172 -2.70 -18.38 -12.07
CA ALA A 172 -1.92 -17.12 -12.13
C ALA A 172 -0.44 -17.20 -11.64
N GLY A 173 0.07 -18.40 -11.33
CA GLY A 173 1.45 -18.59 -10.88
C GLY A 173 1.78 -17.78 -9.61
N GLY A 174 2.85 -17.00 -9.66
CA GLY A 174 3.33 -16.14 -8.57
C GLY A 174 2.80 -14.68 -8.60
N PHE A 175 1.79 -14.37 -9.40
CA PHE A 175 1.19 -13.03 -9.47
C PHE A 175 0.74 -12.54 -8.08
N GLU A 176 0.95 -11.24 -7.80
CA GLU A 176 0.61 -10.54 -6.54
C GLU A 176 1.30 -11.04 -5.25
N ARG A 177 2.31 -11.91 -5.37
CA ARG A 177 3.11 -12.39 -4.23
C ARG A 177 4.33 -11.46 -3.97
N PRO A 178 4.63 -11.07 -2.72
CA PRO A 178 3.90 -11.36 -1.47
C PRO A 178 2.85 -10.29 -1.10
N TYR A 179 2.88 -9.12 -1.74
CA TYR A 179 2.17 -7.91 -1.30
C TYR A 179 0.64 -7.98 -1.37
N GLY A 180 0.10 -8.32 -2.54
CA GLY A 180 -1.35 -8.51 -2.69
C GLY A 180 -1.85 -9.69 -1.85
N TYR A 181 -1.01 -10.71 -1.64
CA TYR A 181 -1.34 -11.81 -0.73
C TYR A 181 -1.50 -11.30 0.71
N ALA A 182 -0.58 -10.46 1.20
CA ALA A 182 -0.68 -9.84 2.53
C ALA A 182 -1.97 -9.00 2.68
N TRP A 183 -2.32 -8.22 1.65
CA TRP A 183 -3.55 -7.42 1.65
C TRP A 183 -4.83 -8.25 1.66
N LEU A 184 -4.88 -9.37 0.94
CA LEU A 184 -6.05 -10.25 0.94
C LEU A 184 -6.24 -10.94 2.29
N LEU A 185 -5.14 -11.41 2.88
CA LEU A 185 -5.16 -12.06 4.19
C LEU A 185 -5.55 -11.07 5.30
N LYS A 186 -5.09 -9.82 5.24
CA LYS A 186 -5.52 -8.75 6.17
C LYS A 186 -7.00 -8.35 5.97
N LEU A 187 -7.50 -8.30 4.73
CA LEU A 187 -8.93 -8.13 4.45
C LEU A 187 -9.77 -9.24 5.08
N TYR A 188 -9.37 -10.50 4.92
CA TYR A 188 -10.06 -11.64 5.50
C TYR A 188 -10.04 -11.63 7.05
N ALA A 189 -8.91 -11.29 7.67
CA ALA A 189 -8.80 -11.10 9.13
C ALA A 189 -9.79 -10.05 9.67
N GLU A 190 -9.93 -8.92 8.98
CA GLU A 190 -10.82 -7.83 9.40
C GLU A 190 -12.30 -8.24 9.33
N LEU A 191 -12.69 -8.98 8.28
CA LEU A 191 -14.04 -9.55 8.13
C LEU A 191 -14.32 -10.63 9.20
N ARG A 192 -13.37 -11.52 9.47
CA ARG A 192 -13.50 -12.59 10.50
C ARG A 192 -13.67 -12.05 11.92
N THR A 193 -13.26 -10.82 12.19
CA THR A 193 -13.35 -10.15 13.51
C THR A 193 -14.43 -9.07 13.57
N TRP A 194 -15.38 -9.04 12.63
CA TRP A 194 -16.44 -8.04 12.58
C TRP A 194 -17.78 -8.59 13.09
N ASP A 195 -18.26 -8.03 14.20
CA ASP A 195 -19.61 -8.30 14.74
C ASP A 195 -20.67 -7.55 13.90
N ASP A 196 -21.02 -8.12 12.75
CA ASP A 196 -21.95 -7.55 11.77
C ASP A 196 -22.78 -8.66 11.10
N PRO A 197 -24.07 -8.44 10.77
CA PRO A 197 -24.90 -9.47 10.13
C PRO A 197 -24.44 -9.91 8.74
N ASP A 198 -23.76 -9.04 7.96
CA ASP A 198 -23.37 -9.34 6.58
C ASP A 198 -21.94 -9.92 6.50
N ALA A 199 -21.07 -9.56 7.47
CA ALA A 199 -19.65 -9.91 7.44
C ALA A 199 -19.33 -11.43 7.41
N PRO A 200 -20.10 -12.33 8.08
CA PRO A 200 -19.91 -13.76 7.93
C PRO A 200 -20.07 -14.26 6.48
N GLU A 201 -21.02 -13.71 5.70
CA GLU A 201 -21.21 -14.12 4.30
C GLU A 201 -20.03 -13.66 3.43
N TRP A 202 -19.56 -12.42 3.62
CA TRP A 202 -18.37 -11.91 2.91
C TRP A 202 -17.09 -12.66 3.30
N ALA A 203 -16.96 -13.08 4.56
CA ALA A 203 -15.83 -13.87 5.02
C ALA A 203 -15.85 -15.30 4.47
N ASP A 204 -17.00 -15.98 4.55
CA ASP A 204 -17.16 -17.35 4.06
C ASP A 204 -17.00 -17.43 2.52
N ASN A 205 -17.33 -16.36 1.78
CA ASN A 205 -17.05 -16.25 0.34
C ASN A 205 -15.54 -16.06 0.03
N LEU A 206 -14.77 -15.47 0.95
CA LEU A 206 -13.34 -15.12 0.77
C LEU A 206 -12.39 -16.21 1.30
N GLU A 207 -12.83 -17.01 2.27
CA GLU A 207 -12.07 -18.09 2.92
C GLU A 207 -11.34 -19.02 1.93
N PRO A 208 -11.94 -19.49 0.82
CA PRO A 208 -11.24 -20.39 -0.12
C PRO A 208 -10.04 -19.75 -0.83
N LEU A 209 -10.06 -18.43 -1.06
CA LEU A 209 -8.96 -17.70 -1.68
C LEU A 209 -7.88 -17.37 -0.65
N ALA A 210 -8.27 -17.01 0.58
CA ALA A 210 -7.33 -16.82 1.69
C ALA A 210 -6.58 -18.12 2.03
N ALA A 211 -7.26 -19.26 2.08
CA ALA A 211 -6.64 -20.57 2.30
C ALA A 211 -5.62 -20.93 1.19
N LEU A 212 -5.97 -20.71 -0.08
CA LEU A 212 -5.04 -20.89 -1.22
C LEU A 212 -3.80 -19.98 -1.11
N PHE A 213 -3.98 -18.77 -0.60
CA PHE A 213 -2.89 -17.81 -0.43
C PHE A 213 -1.97 -18.19 0.73
N SER A 214 -2.52 -18.63 1.86
CA SER A 214 -1.75 -19.16 3.00
C SER A 214 -0.91 -20.39 2.58
N GLU A 215 -1.53 -21.42 1.98
CA GLU A 215 -0.83 -22.63 1.51
C GLU A 215 0.37 -22.28 0.60
N ARG A 216 0.16 -21.33 -0.31
CA ARG A 216 1.20 -20.85 -1.23
C ARG A 216 2.27 -19.99 -0.58
N MET A 217 1.97 -19.26 0.49
CA MET A 217 2.97 -18.52 1.25
C MET A 217 3.83 -19.46 2.08
N VAL A 218 3.24 -20.45 2.77
CA VAL A 218 4.00 -21.52 3.46
C VAL A 218 4.96 -22.21 2.48
N ALA A 219 4.47 -22.64 1.32
CA ALA A 219 5.31 -23.27 0.29
C ALA A 219 6.39 -22.33 -0.29
N TYR A 220 6.05 -21.06 -0.56
CA TYR A 220 6.99 -20.07 -1.07
C TYR A 220 8.10 -19.74 -0.08
N LEU A 221 7.77 -19.59 1.21
CA LEU A 221 8.73 -19.22 2.24
C LEU A 221 9.75 -20.33 2.48
N ALA A 222 9.32 -21.60 2.43
CA ALA A 222 10.22 -22.75 2.46
C ALA A 222 11.26 -22.74 1.32
N ASP A 223 10.86 -22.33 0.12
CA ASP A 223 11.73 -22.21 -1.07
C ASP A 223 12.49 -20.86 -1.15
N LEU A 224 12.17 -19.87 -0.31
CA LEU A 224 12.74 -18.51 -0.40
C LEU A 224 14.17 -18.46 0.15
N GLU A 225 15.17 -18.51 -0.73
CA GLU A 225 16.59 -18.45 -0.36
C GLU A 225 17.03 -17.09 0.23
N ARG A 226 16.38 -15.97 -0.13
CA ARG A 226 16.74 -14.60 0.27
C ARG A 226 15.51 -13.67 0.29
N PRO A 227 15.42 -12.72 1.25
CA PRO A 227 14.34 -11.75 1.26
C PRO A 227 14.60 -10.62 0.24
N SER A 228 13.53 -9.92 -0.15
CA SER A 228 13.63 -8.61 -0.79
C SER A 228 13.59 -7.52 0.29
N ARG A 229 14.62 -6.67 0.33
CA ARG A 229 14.72 -5.47 1.19
C ARG A 229 14.59 -4.18 0.37
N THR A 230 13.73 -4.18 -0.66
CA THR A 230 13.41 -2.99 -1.45
C THR A 230 12.38 -2.11 -0.73
N GLY A 231 12.38 -0.80 -0.95
CA GLY A 231 11.27 0.08 -0.52
C GLY A 231 10.03 -0.01 -1.42
N ALA A 232 9.89 -1.07 -2.22
CA ALA A 232 8.78 -1.29 -3.15
C ALA A 232 8.00 -2.57 -2.81
N HIS A 233 6.89 -2.80 -3.51
CA HIS A 233 5.92 -3.88 -3.30
C HIS A 233 6.52 -5.28 -3.03
N SER A 234 7.68 -5.64 -3.59
CA SER A 234 8.27 -6.97 -3.35
C SER A 234 8.87 -7.18 -1.95
N ASN A 235 8.92 -6.14 -1.11
CA ASN A 235 9.47 -6.18 0.25
C ASN A 235 8.92 -7.36 1.06
N THR A 236 9.84 -8.14 1.64
CA THR A 236 9.49 -9.36 2.36
C THR A 236 9.06 -9.09 3.80
N SER A 237 9.73 -8.19 4.52
CA SER A 237 9.45 -7.97 5.95
C SER A 237 8.08 -7.33 6.19
N PHE A 238 7.73 -6.29 5.41
CA PHE A 238 6.40 -5.67 5.42
C PHE A 238 5.27 -6.69 5.19
N ALA A 239 5.43 -7.55 4.18
CA ALA A 239 4.42 -8.53 3.82
C ALA A 239 4.26 -9.62 4.89
N LEU A 240 5.35 -10.08 5.49
CA LEU A 240 5.32 -11.05 6.59
C LEU A 240 4.65 -10.48 7.85
N ALA A 241 4.95 -9.23 8.21
CA ALA A 241 4.31 -8.56 9.35
C ALA A 241 2.78 -8.48 9.18
N MET A 242 2.32 -8.07 7.99
CA MET A 242 0.88 -8.05 7.66
C MET A 242 0.22 -9.44 7.66
N MET A 243 0.96 -10.50 7.32
CA MET A 243 0.44 -11.88 7.35
C MET A 243 0.43 -12.46 8.76
N LEU A 244 1.32 -11.99 9.64
CA LEU A 244 1.39 -12.41 11.04
C LEU A 244 0.17 -11.93 11.84
N ASP A 245 -0.28 -10.69 11.60
CA ASP A 245 -1.58 -10.17 12.06
C ASP A 245 -2.72 -11.17 11.74
N TYR A 246 -2.79 -11.58 10.46
CA TYR A 246 -3.82 -12.47 9.96
C TYR A 246 -3.74 -13.85 10.60
N ALA A 247 -2.54 -14.46 10.62
CA ALA A 247 -2.34 -15.82 11.10
C ALA A 247 -2.74 -15.95 12.57
N ARG A 248 -2.34 -14.99 13.41
CA ARG A 248 -2.74 -14.87 14.82
C ARG A 248 -4.25 -14.68 14.98
N VAL A 249 -4.88 -13.86 14.13
CA VAL A 249 -6.33 -13.57 14.18
C VAL A 249 -7.22 -14.75 13.80
N VAL A 250 -6.80 -15.63 12.89
CA VAL A 250 -7.60 -16.78 12.44
C VAL A 250 -7.11 -18.15 12.93
N GLU A 251 -6.08 -18.17 13.79
CA GLU A 251 -5.39 -19.38 14.26
C GLU A 251 -4.74 -20.21 13.12
N ASP A 252 -4.21 -19.55 12.08
CA ASP A 252 -3.42 -20.20 11.02
C ASP A 252 -1.98 -20.47 11.49
N ASN A 253 -1.88 -21.47 12.36
CA ASN A 253 -0.64 -21.91 13.00
C ASN A 253 0.44 -22.31 11.97
N ALA A 254 0.05 -22.77 10.78
CA ALA A 254 0.99 -23.21 9.76
C ALA A 254 1.65 -22.02 9.04
N LEU A 255 0.89 -20.96 8.77
CA LEU A 255 1.46 -19.71 8.27
C LEU A 255 2.25 -18.97 9.35
N GLU A 256 1.80 -18.95 10.60
CA GLU A 256 2.54 -18.34 11.72
C GLU A 256 3.90 -19.03 11.94
N GLU A 257 3.94 -20.36 11.99
CA GLU A 257 5.20 -21.14 12.11
C GLU A 257 6.14 -20.85 10.92
N ALA A 258 5.62 -20.84 9.68
CA ALA A 258 6.42 -20.53 8.49
C ALA A 258 6.94 -19.08 8.46
N ILE A 259 6.19 -18.11 9.00
CA ILE A 259 6.62 -16.72 9.17
C ILE A 259 7.72 -16.62 10.23
N HIS A 260 7.56 -17.26 11.40
CA HIS A 260 8.58 -17.22 12.46
C HIS A 260 9.89 -17.89 12.02
N GLU A 261 9.84 -19.11 11.48
CA GLU A 261 11.04 -19.81 10.97
C GLU A 261 11.74 -19.02 9.86
N SER A 262 10.97 -18.43 8.94
CA SER A 262 11.56 -17.70 7.81
C SER A 262 12.08 -16.33 8.19
N SER A 263 11.42 -15.61 9.11
CA SER A 263 11.90 -14.32 9.60
C SER A 263 13.25 -14.48 10.31
N GLN A 264 13.38 -15.47 11.21
CA GLN A 264 14.66 -15.79 11.85
C GLN A 264 15.72 -16.17 10.79
N ARG A 265 15.41 -17.07 9.87
CA ARG A 265 16.33 -17.55 8.83
C ARG A 265 16.77 -16.48 7.82
N LEU A 266 15.95 -15.46 7.57
CA LEU A 266 16.20 -14.44 6.54
C LEU A 266 16.72 -13.11 7.09
N PHE A 267 16.52 -12.82 8.39
CA PHE A 267 16.83 -11.51 8.99
C PHE A 267 17.67 -11.54 10.29
N PHE A 268 17.80 -12.68 10.99
CA PHE A 268 18.52 -12.71 12.28
C PHE A 268 20.03 -12.40 12.15
N ASP A 269 20.65 -12.78 11.03
CA ASP A 269 22.06 -12.52 10.73
C ASP A 269 22.30 -11.14 10.04
N ASP A 270 21.26 -10.31 9.82
CA ASP A 270 21.43 -8.96 9.27
C ASP A 270 21.92 -7.96 10.34
N TYR A 271 22.74 -7.00 9.91
CA TYR A 271 23.32 -5.96 10.77
C TYR A 271 23.61 -4.68 9.98
N GLY A 272 23.67 -3.53 10.66
CA GLY A 272 24.08 -2.24 10.09
C GLY A 272 23.27 -1.78 8.87
N CYS A 273 21.94 -1.72 9.00
CA CYS A 273 21.02 -1.43 7.90
C CYS A 273 21.33 -0.07 7.22
N PRO A 274 21.41 -0.01 5.88
CA PRO A 274 21.92 1.16 5.15
C PRO A 274 20.86 2.27 4.98
N THR A 275 20.31 2.78 6.08
CA THR A 275 19.37 3.91 6.15
C THR A 275 19.84 5.15 5.38
N ALA A 276 21.17 5.31 5.23
CA ALA A 276 21.84 6.31 4.41
C ALA A 276 21.46 6.31 2.90
N TYR A 277 20.74 5.29 2.41
CA TYR A 277 20.27 5.18 1.02
C TYR A 277 18.74 5.34 0.87
N GLU A 278 17.98 5.48 1.97
CA GLU A 278 16.55 5.79 1.89
C GLU A 278 16.32 7.32 1.90
N PRO A 279 15.26 7.85 1.26
CA PRO A 279 14.41 7.18 0.28
C PRO A 279 15.09 7.10 -1.10
N TRP A 280 14.82 6.02 -1.84
CA TRP A 280 14.94 6.01 -3.29
C TRP A 280 13.71 6.69 -3.94
N GLY A 281 13.85 7.21 -5.16
CA GLY A 281 12.80 7.98 -5.84
C GLY A 281 11.52 7.21 -6.24
N SER A 282 11.45 5.92 -5.93
CA SER A 282 10.26 5.08 -6.07
C SER A 282 9.88 4.36 -4.77
N ASP A 283 10.53 4.68 -3.64
CA ASP A 283 10.26 4.04 -2.37
C ASP A 283 8.91 4.46 -1.81
N PHE A 284 8.15 3.44 -1.46
CA PHE A 284 6.84 3.47 -0.82
C PHE A 284 6.90 2.86 0.59
N LEU A 285 7.81 1.91 0.82
CA LEU A 285 8.12 1.28 2.11
C LEU A 285 9.52 1.71 2.57
N SER A 286 9.79 1.65 3.89
CA SER A 286 11.13 1.85 4.46
C SER A 286 11.75 0.49 4.79
N PRO A 287 12.74 -0.01 4.01
CA PRO A 287 13.37 -1.30 4.24
C PRO A 287 13.83 -1.52 5.69
N CYS A 288 14.57 -0.57 6.26
CA CYS A 288 15.16 -0.75 7.58
C CYS A 288 14.10 -0.74 8.69
N LEU A 289 13.08 0.11 8.58
CA LEU A 289 12.02 0.19 9.59
C LEU A 289 11.04 -0.98 9.51
N GLU A 290 10.70 -1.49 8.33
CA GLU A 290 9.83 -2.67 8.22
C GLU A 290 10.52 -3.98 8.62
N GLU A 291 11.83 -4.11 8.37
CA GLU A 291 12.62 -5.23 8.88
C GLU A 291 12.72 -5.21 10.41
N ALA A 292 13.01 -4.05 11.00
CA ALA A 292 13.02 -3.89 12.45
C ALA A 292 11.63 -4.09 13.10
N ALA A 293 10.56 -3.55 12.49
CA ALA A 293 9.20 -3.68 12.99
C ALA A 293 8.61 -5.10 12.79
N LEU A 294 9.16 -5.91 11.87
CA LEU A 294 8.91 -7.34 11.83
C LEU A 294 9.67 -8.07 12.93
N MET A 295 10.98 -7.84 13.08
CA MET A 295 11.79 -8.60 14.05
C MET A 295 11.38 -8.32 15.51
N ALA A 296 10.81 -7.14 15.77
CA ALA A 296 10.09 -6.80 17.00
C ALA A 296 8.93 -7.75 17.37
N GLU A 297 8.27 -8.37 16.39
CA GLU A 297 7.13 -9.30 16.54
C GLU A 297 7.56 -10.78 16.58
N ILE A 298 8.84 -11.06 16.30
CA ILE A 298 9.39 -12.40 16.03
C ILE A 298 10.38 -12.87 17.11
N LEU A 299 11.14 -11.94 17.69
CA LEU A 299 12.16 -12.20 18.71
C LEU A 299 11.63 -11.94 20.14
N GLU A 300 12.21 -12.61 21.12
CA GLU A 300 11.96 -12.29 22.54
C GLU A 300 12.56 -10.91 22.88
N PRO A 301 11.97 -10.09 23.78
CA PRO A 301 12.35 -8.68 23.94
C PRO A 301 13.85 -8.40 24.22
N ASP A 302 14.50 -9.21 25.06
CA ASP A 302 15.94 -9.07 25.34
C ASP A 302 16.82 -9.41 24.11
N GLU A 303 16.35 -10.32 23.25
CA GLU A 303 17.01 -10.71 22.01
C GLU A 303 16.77 -9.68 20.90
N PHE A 304 15.54 -9.16 20.77
CA PHE A 304 15.21 -8.04 19.89
C PHE A 304 16.10 -6.82 20.18
N LEU A 305 16.22 -6.41 21.44
CA LEU A 305 17.03 -5.24 21.80
C LEU A 305 18.51 -5.39 21.42
N THR A 306 19.06 -6.60 21.59
CA THR A 306 20.43 -6.92 21.20
C THR A 306 20.60 -6.87 19.68
N TRP A 307 19.70 -7.52 18.93
CA TRP A 307 19.70 -7.52 17.46
C TRP A 307 19.48 -6.10 16.89
N PHE A 308 18.56 -5.33 17.47
CA PHE A 308 18.19 -3.99 17.02
C PHE A 308 19.33 -2.98 17.19
N GLU A 309 20.19 -3.15 18.21
CA GLU A 309 21.38 -2.30 18.43
C GLU A 309 22.55 -2.63 17.49
N ASP A 310 22.64 -3.86 16.97
CA ASP A 310 23.56 -4.23 15.88
C ASP A 310 22.96 -3.92 14.49
N PHE A 311 21.63 -3.92 14.34
CA PHE A 311 20.92 -3.71 13.07
C PHE A 311 20.63 -2.25 12.74
N MET A 312 20.00 -1.48 13.63
CA MET A 312 19.65 -0.07 13.37
C MET A 312 20.73 0.90 13.87
N PRO A 313 21.07 1.96 13.11
CA PRO A 313 21.81 3.08 13.68
C PRO A 313 20.98 3.77 14.78
N GLN A 314 21.65 4.27 15.82
CA GLN A 314 21.00 5.01 16.91
C GLN A 314 20.16 6.16 16.37
N VAL A 315 19.00 6.44 16.97
CA VAL A 315 18.01 7.40 16.44
C VAL A 315 18.54 8.84 16.31
N ASN A 316 19.56 9.20 17.09
CA ASN A 316 20.27 10.49 17.05
C ASN A 316 21.59 10.46 16.25
N ALA A 317 21.96 9.32 15.65
CA ALA A 317 23.16 9.18 14.82
C ALA A 317 22.99 9.83 13.45
N ARG A 318 24.11 10.20 12.83
CA ARG A 318 24.13 10.82 11.49
C ARG A 318 23.49 9.91 10.43
N GLU A 319 23.71 8.62 10.59
CA GLU A 319 23.24 7.56 9.70
C GLU A 319 21.70 7.44 9.73
N PHE A 320 21.05 7.81 10.84
CA PHE A 320 19.59 7.79 10.98
C PHE A 320 18.88 9.04 10.39
N LEU A 321 19.60 10.13 10.11
CA LEU A 321 19.03 11.39 9.59
C LEU A 321 18.08 11.28 8.38
N PRO A 322 18.25 10.36 7.39
CA PRO A 322 17.29 10.21 6.29
C PRO A 322 15.92 9.64 6.72
N LEU A 323 15.82 9.16 7.96
CA LEU A 323 14.58 8.74 8.61
C LEU A 323 14.01 9.81 9.55
N THR A 324 14.76 10.87 9.93
CA THR A 324 14.27 11.90 10.87
C THR A 324 13.39 12.95 10.21
N THR A 325 13.41 13.06 8.89
CA THR A 325 12.71 14.12 8.13
C THR A 325 11.79 13.46 7.10
N PRO A 326 10.52 13.90 6.99
CA PRO A 326 9.64 13.52 5.89
C PRO A 326 10.23 13.92 4.54
N VAL A 327 9.82 13.24 3.47
CA VAL A 327 10.32 13.55 2.12
C VAL A 327 9.57 14.74 1.56
N ASP A 328 10.27 15.74 1.03
CA ASP A 328 9.61 16.90 0.42
C ASP A 328 8.93 16.50 -0.89
N THR A 329 7.60 16.54 -0.90
CA THR A 329 6.76 16.25 -2.06
C THR A 329 6.19 17.51 -2.73
N SER A 330 6.70 18.70 -2.38
CA SER A 330 6.27 19.98 -2.96
C SER A 330 6.98 20.31 -4.27
N GLU A 331 8.21 19.81 -4.48
CA GLU A 331 8.92 19.93 -5.76
C GLU A 331 8.46 18.86 -6.76
N GLU A 332 8.32 19.23 -8.04
CA GLU A 332 8.15 18.26 -9.13
C GLU A 332 9.46 17.46 -9.31
N PRO A 333 9.41 16.12 -9.48
CA PRO A 333 10.61 15.34 -9.72
C PRO A 333 11.29 15.81 -11.01
N ALA A 334 12.57 16.16 -10.91
CA ALA A 334 13.33 16.67 -12.05
C ALA A 334 13.32 15.64 -13.21
N ASN A 335 13.04 16.12 -14.43
CA ASN A 335 12.95 15.27 -15.63
C ASN A 335 14.29 14.55 -15.91
N GLY A 336 14.44 13.34 -15.36
CA GLY A 336 15.63 12.50 -15.47
C GLY A 336 15.54 11.24 -14.60
N ASP A 337 15.79 10.10 -15.22
CA ASP A 337 16.21 8.83 -14.60
C ASP A 337 15.26 8.16 -13.57
N SER A 338 14.19 7.53 -14.07
CA SER A 338 13.46 6.48 -13.34
C SER A 338 13.06 5.28 -14.22
N GLU A 339 14.01 4.65 -14.92
CA GLU A 339 13.80 3.33 -15.56
C GLU A 339 13.72 2.18 -14.53
N ALA A 340 12.67 2.18 -13.71
CA ALA A 340 12.24 1.05 -12.90
C ALA A 340 11.05 0.36 -13.58
N SER A 341 11.29 -0.82 -14.15
CA SER A 341 10.24 -1.72 -14.64
C SER A 341 9.74 -2.58 -13.48
N GLU A 342 8.65 -2.16 -12.83
CA GLU A 342 7.88 -3.03 -11.95
C GLU A 342 7.05 -4.02 -12.78
N HIS A 343 7.69 -5.02 -13.42
CA HIS A 343 7.09 -6.32 -13.79
C HIS A 343 8.16 -7.27 -14.39
N SER A 344 8.97 -7.94 -13.56
CA SER A 344 9.87 -9.02 -13.97
C SER A 344 9.18 -10.39 -13.91
N GLY A 345 8.16 -10.61 -14.75
CA GLY A 345 7.41 -11.87 -14.89
C GLY A 345 7.70 -12.59 -16.21
N GLU A 346 8.11 -13.85 -16.13
CA GLU A 346 8.60 -14.69 -17.23
C GLU A 346 7.90 -14.55 -18.60
N GLN A 347 8.67 -14.13 -19.63
CA GLN A 347 8.32 -14.42 -21.02
C GLN A 347 8.50 -15.91 -21.30
N ALA A 348 7.39 -16.64 -21.51
CA ALA A 348 7.44 -18.01 -21.96
C ALA A 348 8.13 -18.10 -23.34
N ALA A 349 9.17 -18.93 -23.45
CA ALA A 349 9.99 -19.02 -24.65
C ALA A 349 9.25 -19.75 -25.79
N ASP A 350 8.81 -18.99 -26.80
CA ASP A 350 8.30 -19.59 -28.05
C ASP A 350 9.45 -20.03 -28.98
N THR A 351 9.23 -21.12 -29.71
CA THR A 351 10.29 -21.88 -30.38
C THR A 351 10.52 -21.40 -31.82
N GLN A 352 11.77 -21.10 -32.16
CA GLN A 352 12.15 -20.73 -33.53
C GLN A 352 11.79 -21.82 -34.55
N VAL A 353 10.85 -21.52 -35.44
CA VAL A 353 10.61 -22.26 -36.68
C VAL A 353 10.99 -21.38 -37.86
N SER A 354 12.16 -21.65 -38.44
CA SER A 354 12.68 -20.96 -39.63
C SER A 354 12.24 -21.66 -40.92
N GLU A 355 11.76 -20.91 -41.93
CA GLU A 355 12.04 -21.07 -43.38
C GLU A 355 11.25 -20.00 -44.20
N PRO A 356 11.51 -19.75 -45.51
CA PRO A 356 12.46 -18.70 -45.89
C PRO A 356 11.87 -17.62 -46.81
N ALA A 357 12.70 -16.64 -47.18
CA ALA A 357 12.29 -15.46 -47.94
C ALA A 357 11.82 -15.73 -49.40
N THR A 358 10.89 -14.92 -49.88
CA THR A 358 10.59 -14.71 -51.30
C THR A 358 10.58 -13.21 -51.61
N GLU A 359 11.31 -12.79 -52.64
CA GLU A 359 11.48 -11.37 -53.01
C GLU A 359 10.26 -10.79 -53.74
N GLY A 360 10.01 -9.50 -53.50
CA GLY A 360 9.67 -8.57 -54.58
C GLY A 360 8.19 -8.30 -54.90
N PHE A 361 7.68 -7.17 -54.40
CA PHE A 361 7.04 -6.20 -55.29
C PHE A 361 7.32 -4.76 -54.84
N SER A 362 7.46 -3.85 -55.81
CA SER A 362 7.68 -2.42 -55.57
C SER A 362 6.36 -1.65 -55.59
N GLY A 363 6.11 -0.85 -54.55
CA GLY A 363 5.02 0.12 -54.52
C GLY A 363 5.43 1.35 -53.72
N ASP A 364 5.65 2.47 -54.40
CA ASP A 364 5.89 3.75 -53.76
C ASP A 364 4.55 4.34 -53.30
N GLU A 365 4.25 4.32 -52.00
CA GLU A 365 3.24 5.21 -51.41
C GLU A 365 3.84 6.04 -50.26
N GLU A 366 3.71 7.35 -50.40
CA GLU A 366 4.38 8.39 -49.61
C GLU A 366 3.55 8.74 -48.36
N GLU A 367 3.41 7.84 -47.38
CA GLU A 367 2.71 8.14 -46.11
C GLU A 367 3.65 8.79 -45.08
N ALA A 368 4.26 9.92 -45.48
CA ALA A 368 5.12 10.71 -44.61
C ALA A 368 4.30 11.62 -43.67
N GLY A 369 4.16 11.21 -42.41
CA GLY A 369 3.88 12.11 -41.28
C GLY A 369 2.44 12.15 -40.77
N LYS A 370 2.10 11.23 -39.86
CA LYS A 370 0.94 11.41 -38.96
C LYS A 370 0.98 10.70 -37.59
N THR A 371 1.98 9.86 -37.31
CA THR A 371 2.06 9.04 -36.09
C THR A 371 2.85 9.65 -34.93
N THR A 372 3.81 10.54 -35.20
CA THR A 372 4.77 10.99 -34.17
C THR A 372 4.12 11.78 -33.04
N THR A 373 3.25 12.74 -33.35
CA THR A 373 2.65 13.62 -32.33
C THR A 373 1.83 12.88 -31.29
N SER A 374 1.12 11.81 -31.67
CA SER A 374 0.37 10.98 -30.71
C SER A 374 1.27 10.11 -29.82
N GLU A 375 2.44 9.69 -30.31
CA GLU A 375 3.39 8.90 -29.53
C GLU A 375 4.28 9.75 -28.62
N GLU A 376 4.55 11.00 -29.01
CA GLU A 376 5.24 12.00 -28.19
C GLU A 376 4.30 12.54 -27.09
N GLU A 377 3.04 12.85 -27.44
CA GLU A 377 2.02 13.26 -26.47
C GLU A 377 1.70 12.14 -25.46
N GLN A 378 1.55 10.89 -25.92
CA GLN A 378 1.34 9.77 -25.00
C GLN A 378 2.57 9.51 -24.12
N ARG A 379 3.80 9.61 -24.65
CA ARG A 379 5.01 9.47 -23.82
C ARG A 379 5.10 10.52 -22.72
N ARG A 380 4.73 11.78 -23.01
CA ARG A 380 4.63 12.83 -21.98
C ARG A 380 3.60 12.46 -20.91
N ILE A 381 2.43 11.95 -21.29
CA ILE A 381 1.39 11.49 -20.35
C ILE A 381 1.88 10.30 -19.52
N ASP A 382 2.61 9.36 -20.12
CA ASP A 382 3.17 8.19 -19.45
C ASP A 382 4.27 8.61 -18.43
N GLU A 383 5.11 9.59 -18.79
CA GLU A 383 6.15 10.20 -17.94
C GLU A 383 5.55 11.03 -16.78
N GLU A 384 4.56 11.88 -17.06
CA GLU A 384 3.76 12.65 -16.09
C GLU A 384 3.05 11.71 -15.11
N THR A 385 2.50 10.58 -15.58
CA THR A 385 1.90 9.54 -14.73
C THR A 385 2.93 8.88 -13.81
N ARG A 386 4.15 8.61 -14.30
CA ARG A 386 5.24 8.04 -13.47
C ARG A 386 5.73 9.03 -12.40
N ALA A 387 5.84 10.31 -12.74
CA ALA A 387 6.18 11.38 -11.80
C ALA A 387 5.14 11.50 -10.67
N LEU A 388 3.85 11.49 -11.01
CA LEU A 388 2.74 11.50 -10.05
C LEU A 388 2.69 10.22 -9.20
N GLY A 389 3.02 9.06 -9.78
CA GLY A 389 3.20 7.80 -9.05
C GLY A 389 4.33 7.89 -8.02
N GLY A 390 5.50 8.41 -8.41
CA GLY A 390 6.63 8.64 -7.50
C GLY A 390 6.28 9.58 -6.34
N LYS A 391 5.66 10.74 -6.61
CA LYS A 391 5.14 11.63 -5.55
C LYS A 391 4.17 10.91 -4.62
N SER A 392 3.28 10.08 -5.18
CA SER A 392 2.33 9.29 -4.39
C SER A 392 3.01 8.27 -3.47
N HIS A 393 4.01 7.54 -3.97
CA HIS A 393 4.81 6.59 -3.18
C HIS A 393 5.45 7.27 -1.97
N LEU A 394 6.05 8.45 -2.14
CA LEU A 394 6.69 9.20 -1.07
C LEU A 394 5.72 9.71 0.02
N ILE A 395 4.47 10.02 -0.34
CA ILE A 395 3.40 10.33 0.62
C ILE A 395 3.01 9.07 1.41
N GLY A 396 2.87 7.93 0.73
CA GLY A 396 2.61 6.63 1.37
C GLY A 396 3.72 6.23 2.35
N LEU A 397 4.98 6.44 1.94
CA LEU A 397 6.18 6.19 2.74
C LEU A 397 6.16 6.94 4.08
N ALA A 398 5.60 8.15 4.13
CA ALA A 398 5.49 8.89 5.37
C ALA A 398 4.58 8.17 6.40
N PHE A 399 3.37 7.76 6.00
CA PHE A 399 2.47 6.98 6.87
C PHE A 399 3.09 5.65 7.32
N ILE A 400 3.82 4.98 6.43
CA ILE A 400 4.46 3.68 6.70
C ILE A 400 5.66 3.82 7.63
N ARG A 401 6.51 4.84 7.44
CA ARG A 401 7.58 5.19 8.39
C ARG A 401 6.99 5.48 9.78
N GLY A 402 5.87 6.20 9.86
CA GLY A 402 5.18 6.46 11.11
C GLY A 402 4.64 5.20 11.81
N ASP A 403 3.99 4.30 11.06
CA ASP A 403 3.48 3.04 11.59
C ASP A 403 4.61 2.13 12.11
N ALA A 404 5.66 1.95 11.31
CA ALA A 404 6.80 1.12 11.71
C ALA A 404 7.55 1.70 12.92
N MET A 405 7.72 3.02 13.01
CA MET A 405 8.30 3.69 14.19
C MET A 405 7.44 3.49 15.45
N ASN A 406 6.11 3.61 15.35
CA ASN A 406 5.21 3.36 16.49
C ASN A 406 5.25 1.89 16.94
N ARG A 407 5.27 0.93 16.00
CA ARG A 407 5.43 -0.51 16.28
C ARG A 407 6.76 -0.83 16.97
N ILE A 408 7.87 -0.26 16.49
CA ILE A 408 9.18 -0.37 17.16
C ILE A 408 9.13 0.22 18.56
N ALA A 409 8.52 1.41 18.74
CA ALA A 409 8.38 2.03 20.05
C ALA A 409 7.58 1.18 21.05
N ALA A 410 6.59 0.42 20.58
CA ALA A 410 5.72 -0.41 21.42
C ALA A 410 6.40 -1.62 22.08
N VAL A 411 7.54 -2.10 21.56
CA VAL A 411 8.30 -3.22 22.14
C VAL A 411 9.49 -2.80 23.00
N LEU A 412 9.79 -1.50 23.09
CA LEU A 412 10.94 -1.00 23.87
C LEU A 412 10.67 -1.00 25.40
N PRO A 413 11.71 -1.13 26.23
CA PRO A 413 11.59 -1.09 27.68
C PRO A 413 10.90 0.20 28.21
N PRO A 414 9.93 0.09 29.13
CA PRO A 414 9.28 1.26 29.72
C PRO A 414 10.28 2.25 30.35
N GLY A 415 10.32 3.47 29.80
CA GLY A 415 11.26 4.53 30.20
C GLY A 415 12.50 4.66 29.32
N ASP A 416 12.61 3.90 28.23
CA ASP A 416 13.62 4.13 27.18
C ASP A 416 13.30 5.42 26.40
N LEU A 417 14.26 6.36 26.34
CA LEU A 417 14.10 7.64 25.62
C LEU A 417 13.92 7.46 24.10
N ARG A 418 14.29 6.29 23.55
CA ARG A 418 14.00 5.93 22.15
C ARG A 418 12.49 5.89 21.86
N ILE A 419 11.63 5.60 22.85
CA ILE A 419 10.17 5.60 22.70
C ILE A 419 9.69 7.00 22.29
N GLU A 420 10.03 8.03 23.07
CA GLU A 420 9.63 9.41 22.78
C GLU A 420 10.25 9.91 21.46
N ALA A 421 11.49 9.47 21.13
CA ALA A 421 12.12 9.78 19.85
C ALA A 421 11.30 9.22 18.67
N TYR A 422 11.00 7.91 18.66
CA TYR A 422 10.26 7.27 17.59
C TYR A 422 8.82 7.78 17.49
N GLN A 423 8.12 8.00 18.61
CA GLN A 423 6.77 8.57 18.62
C GLN A 423 6.73 9.99 18.04
N LYS A 424 7.69 10.86 18.39
CA LYS A 424 7.77 12.22 17.81
C LYS A 424 8.06 12.17 16.31
N LEU A 425 9.05 11.36 15.88
CA LEU A 425 9.35 11.20 14.45
C LEU A 425 8.17 10.59 13.68
N ALA A 426 7.45 9.63 14.27
CA ALA A 426 6.23 9.07 13.70
C ALA A 426 5.13 10.13 13.52
N ALA A 427 4.98 11.06 14.48
CA ALA A 427 4.08 12.20 14.35
C ALA A 427 4.51 13.19 13.25
N LEU A 428 5.83 13.40 13.06
CA LEU A 428 6.34 14.23 11.95
C LEU A 428 5.96 13.65 10.59
N HIS A 429 6.22 12.36 10.36
CA HIS A 429 5.88 11.70 9.10
C HIS A 429 4.37 11.62 8.90
N GLY A 430 3.60 11.28 9.93
CA GLY A 430 2.14 11.25 9.86
C GLY A 430 1.53 12.61 9.49
N ALA A 431 1.98 13.70 10.12
CA ALA A 431 1.48 15.04 9.82
C ALA A 431 1.77 15.47 8.38
N MET A 432 2.99 15.24 7.88
CA MET A 432 3.34 15.50 6.47
C MET A 432 2.49 14.64 5.51
N GLY A 433 2.27 13.36 5.84
CA GLY A 433 1.40 12.49 5.07
C GLY A 433 -0.03 13.05 4.96
N PHE A 434 -0.60 13.54 6.07
CA PHE A 434 -1.93 14.15 6.09
C PHE A 434 -2.02 15.51 5.38
N GLU A 435 -0.94 16.28 5.36
CA GLU A 435 -0.87 17.51 4.57
C GLU A 435 -0.84 17.20 3.06
N ALA A 436 0.00 16.26 2.64
CA ALA A 436 0.25 15.96 1.24
C ALA A 436 -0.72 14.95 0.59
N MET A 437 -1.51 14.18 1.34
CA MET A 437 -2.37 13.13 0.75
C MET A 437 -3.43 13.62 -0.25
N PHE A 438 -3.78 14.91 -0.22
CA PHE A 438 -4.73 15.54 -1.14
C PHE A 438 -4.06 16.11 -2.41
N ASP A 439 -2.74 16.19 -2.40
CA ASP A 439 -1.87 16.56 -3.52
C ASP A 439 -1.51 15.37 -4.42
N ALA A 440 -1.83 14.15 -3.97
CA ALA A 440 -1.79 12.95 -4.80
C ALA A 440 -2.96 12.95 -5.79
N ASP A 441 -2.68 13.06 -7.09
CA ASP A 441 -3.67 12.80 -8.14
C ASP A 441 -4.16 11.33 -8.07
N TYR A 442 -5.03 10.92 -8.97
CA TYR A 442 -5.63 9.59 -8.99
C TYR A 442 -4.61 8.43 -8.92
N ALA A 443 -3.36 8.63 -9.33
CA ALA A 443 -2.27 7.66 -9.17
C ALA A 443 -2.04 7.21 -7.71
N GLY A 444 -2.29 8.08 -6.72
CA GLY A 444 -2.10 7.80 -5.29
C GLY A 444 -3.35 7.87 -4.44
N SER A 445 -4.22 8.85 -4.70
CA SER A 445 -5.38 9.16 -3.83
C SER A 445 -6.39 8.03 -3.66
N HIS A 446 -6.34 6.97 -4.48
CA HIS A 446 -7.22 5.82 -4.34
C HIS A 446 -6.70 4.76 -3.33
N TRP A 447 -5.40 4.72 -3.03
CA TRP A 447 -4.81 3.78 -2.05
C TRP A 447 -4.17 4.48 -0.84
N ILE A 448 -3.74 5.75 -0.93
CA ILE A 448 -3.06 6.45 0.18
C ILE A 448 -3.93 6.50 1.45
N GLY A 449 -5.26 6.64 1.30
CA GLY A 449 -6.21 6.60 2.42
C GLY A 449 -6.14 5.31 3.25
N THR A 450 -5.74 4.19 2.65
CA THR A 450 -5.52 2.91 3.33
C THR A 450 -4.36 2.98 4.33
N PHE A 451 -3.30 3.70 3.99
CA PHE A 451 -2.09 3.81 4.82
C PHE A 451 -2.22 4.90 5.87
N ALA A 452 -2.88 6.01 5.53
CA ALA A 452 -3.35 6.99 6.49
C ALA A 452 -4.25 6.34 7.57
N LEU A 453 -5.19 5.47 7.15
CA LEU A 453 -6.02 4.71 8.07
C LEU A 453 -5.21 3.72 8.92
N LYS A 454 -4.27 2.96 8.34
CA LYS A 454 -3.41 2.04 9.08
C LYS A 454 -2.65 2.77 10.19
N TYR A 455 -2.02 3.90 9.83
CA TYR A 455 -1.25 4.75 10.74
C TYR A 455 -2.09 5.33 11.90
N LEU A 456 -3.34 5.73 11.65
CA LEU A 456 -4.26 6.20 12.70
C LEU A 456 -4.78 5.09 13.63
N LEU A 457 -4.53 3.82 13.28
CA LEU A 457 -4.95 2.64 14.03
C LEU A 457 -3.77 1.89 14.65
N THR A 458 -2.53 2.30 14.38
CA THR A 458 -1.33 1.77 15.05
C THR A 458 -1.39 2.15 16.53
N GLU A 459 -1.33 1.18 17.44
CA GLU A 459 -1.30 1.47 18.88
C GLU A 459 -0.03 2.25 19.25
N VAL A 460 -0.18 3.28 20.07
CA VAL A 460 0.91 4.14 20.56
C VAL A 460 0.98 4.00 22.09
N PRO A 461 2.14 3.64 22.67
CA PRO A 461 2.31 3.56 24.13
C PRO A 461 2.01 4.88 24.87
N GLU A 462 1.36 4.77 26.05
CA GLU A 462 1.13 5.87 27.01
C GLU A 462 2.38 6.29 27.80
#